data_AF-A0A9W7T239-F1
#
_entry.id   AF-A0A9W7T239-F1
#
_cell.length_a   1.000
_cell.length_b   1.000
_cell.length_c   1.000
_cell.angle_alpha   90.00
_cell.angle_beta   90.00
_cell.angle_gamma   90.00
#
_symmetry.space_group_name_H-M   'P 1'
#
loop_
_entity.id
_entity.type
_entity.pdbx_description
1 polymer ?
#
loop_
_entity_poly.entity_id
_entity_poly.type
_entity_poly.pdbx_seq_one_letter_code
_entity_poly.pdbx_strand_id
1 'polypeptide(L)'
;HIDLRSSISDQESMLIAFYKACNVKWACPLKTRLEGDPAIGEGVNHFLFSMITQKLKCGFHLNFGNTHTTRFFDGEPDHLVPSSSAHLVDSDLFFVAGRMIGHCFLHGGPPLSGLSPAVVHVISGGSAETAVVEISDCPDLDLHQKIILLDGDSELTPEEKESVNDLCFSWDLPPINTSNRRWLYERLLHHAVIGHTMRQIKQLRKGLKETMLWPLLCQRTDVLPVIFPREINDVLTQECVLNSITWPSMVKNNDDDNDDECSLEDQRRVAGYLRQFIENASSPELKALVKFWVGWEVPTTSLKLEVTYSNLPKASTCFETLRLPSRYEDFQAFKKELLACISTVDTGFGLV
;
A
#
# COMPACT_ATOMS: atom_id res chain seq x y z
N HIS A 1 -13.91 -4.54 15.35
CA HIS A 1 -15.03 -3.60 15.11
C HIS A 1 -14.43 -2.28 14.70
N ILE A 2 -14.92 -1.67 13.63
CA ILE A 2 -14.56 -0.32 13.19
C ILE A 2 -15.88 0.41 12.96
N ASP A 3 -16.13 1.52 13.66
CA ASP A 3 -17.35 2.31 13.44
C ASP A 3 -17.11 3.36 12.37
N LEU A 4 -17.74 3.19 11.20
CA LEU A 4 -17.58 4.11 10.07
C LEU A 4 -18.19 5.50 10.35
N ARG A 5 -19.05 5.63 11.38
CA ARG A 5 -19.62 6.90 11.81
C ARG A 5 -18.70 7.68 12.74
N SER A 6 -17.69 7.02 13.29
CA SER A 6 -16.69 7.66 14.17
C SER A 6 -15.69 8.48 13.36
N SER A 7 -14.99 9.41 14.01
CA SER A 7 -13.98 10.22 13.32
C SER A 7 -12.85 9.33 12.78
N ILE A 8 -12.17 9.77 11.71
CA ILE A 8 -11.03 9.04 11.13
C ILE A 8 -9.96 8.74 12.20
N SER A 9 -9.72 9.68 13.12
CA SER A 9 -8.80 9.53 14.24
C SER A 9 -9.23 8.41 15.20
N ASP A 10 -10.52 8.27 15.48
CA ASP A 10 -11.02 7.20 16.36
C ASP A 10 -10.87 5.83 15.71
N GLN A 11 -11.23 5.73 14.42
CA GLN A 11 -11.07 4.50 13.63
C GLN A 11 -9.60 4.05 13.60
N GLU A 12 -8.68 4.98 13.35
CA GLU A 12 -7.24 4.74 13.35
C GLU A 12 -6.71 4.35 14.74
N SER A 13 -7.19 4.99 15.80
CA SER A 13 -6.83 4.64 17.19
C SER A 13 -7.23 3.22 17.53
N MET A 14 -8.46 2.81 17.15
CA MET A 14 -8.94 1.45 17.34
C MET A 14 -8.11 0.43 16.56
N LEU A 15 -7.74 0.77 15.32
CA LEU A 15 -6.88 -0.09 14.49
C LEU A 15 -5.53 -0.30 15.16
N ILE A 16 -4.87 0.76 15.63
CA ILE A 16 -3.60 0.66 16.34
C ILE A 16 -3.76 -0.14 17.63
N ALA A 17 -4.83 0.09 18.41
CA ALA A 17 -5.09 -0.64 19.64
C ALA A 17 -5.21 -2.15 19.40
N PHE A 18 -5.91 -2.55 18.33
CA PHE A 18 -5.99 -3.96 17.92
C PHE A 18 -4.60 -4.53 17.63
N TYR A 19 -3.78 -3.83 16.85
CA TYR A 19 -2.44 -4.29 16.53
C TYR A 19 -1.41 -4.14 17.64
N LYS A 20 -1.74 -3.45 18.75
CA LYS A 20 -0.96 -3.45 19.99
C LYS A 20 -1.30 -4.59 20.94
N ALA A 21 -2.44 -5.26 20.76
CA ALA A 21 -2.89 -6.33 21.65
C ALA A 21 -1.85 -7.48 21.76
N CYS A 22 -1.74 -8.07 22.95
CA CYS A 22 -0.85 -9.21 23.18
C CYS A 22 -1.55 -10.54 22.85
N ASN A 23 -0.76 -11.58 22.56
CA ASN A 23 -1.24 -12.96 22.39
C ASN A 23 -2.29 -13.15 21.28
N VAL A 24 -2.25 -12.32 20.24
CA VAL A 24 -3.12 -12.45 19.07
C VAL A 24 -2.62 -13.61 18.20
N LYS A 25 -3.55 -14.46 17.75
CA LYS A 25 -3.27 -15.52 16.76
C LYS A 25 -3.46 -14.97 15.36
N TRP A 26 -2.42 -14.38 14.79
CA TRP A 26 -2.48 -13.65 13.51
C TRP A 26 -2.91 -14.50 12.29
N ALA A 27 -2.66 -15.81 12.32
CA ALA A 27 -3.06 -16.73 11.26
C ALA A 27 -4.51 -17.25 11.41
N CYS A 28 -5.23 -16.91 12.49
CA CYS A 28 -6.63 -17.30 12.62
C CYS A 28 -7.51 -16.50 11.65
N PRO A 29 -8.62 -17.08 11.14
CA PRO A 29 -9.56 -16.36 10.30
C PRO A 29 -10.02 -15.06 10.94
N LEU A 30 -9.92 -13.96 10.20
CA LEU A 30 -10.32 -12.64 10.67
C LEU A 30 -11.84 -12.49 10.59
N LYS A 31 -12.43 -11.93 11.64
CA LYS A 31 -13.85 -11.55 11.66
C LYS A 31 -13.95 -10.06 11.90
N THR A 32 -14.05 -9.31 10.80
CA THR A 32 -14.23 -7.87 10.85
C THR A 32 -15.71 -7.52 10.82
N ARG A 33 -16.08 -6.47 11.56
CA ARG A 33 -17.41 -5.85 11.53
C ARG A 33 -17.24 -4.35 11.40
N LEU A 34 -17.92 -3.78 10.41
CA LEU A 34 -18.07 -2.33 10.25
C LEU A 34 -19.36 -1.92 10.94
N GLU A 35 -19.28 -1.03 11.92
CA GLU A 35 -20.48 -0.47 12.56
C GLU A 35 -20.97 0.73 11.74
N GLY A 36 -22.29 0.84 11.59
CA GLY A 36 -22.90 1.78 10.65
C GLY A 36 -23.06 1.24 9.23
N ASP A 37 -22.56 0.05 8.93
CA ASP A 37 -22.69 -0.62 7.63
C ASP A 37 -23.24 -2.05 7.84
N PRO A 38 -24.28 -2.49 7.10
CA PRO A 38 -24.82 -3.84 7.23
C PRO A 38 -23.91 -4.93 6.63
N ALA A 39 -22.82 -4.57 5.95
CA ALA A 39 -21.91 -5.50 5.30
C ALA A 39 -21.29 -6.52 6.28
N ILE A 40 -21.25 -7.77 5.85
CA ILE A 40 -20.64 -8.91 6.54
C ILE A 40 -19.92 -9.78 5.52
N GLY A 41 -18.92 -10.55 5.96
CA GLY A 41 -18.22 -11.52 5.11
C GLY A 41 -16.84 -11.04 4.66
N GLU A 42 -16.30 -11.70 3.64
CA GLU A 42 -14.88 -11.56 3.26
C GLU A 42 -14.54 -10.16 2.71
N GLY A 43 -15.46 -9.53 1.98
CA GLY A 43 -15.26 -8.15 1.49
C GLY A 43 -15.02 -7.13 2.61
N VAL A 44 -15.52 -7.40 3.82
CA VAL A 44 -15.26 -6.56 5.01
C VAL A 44 -13.84 -6.76 5.55
N ASN A 45 -13.30 -7.97 5.46
CA ASN A 45 -11.91 -8.24 5.78
C ASN A 45 -10.97 -7.61 4.75
N HIS A 46 -11.29 -7.72 3.45
CA HIS A 46 -10.55 -7.08 2.38
C HIS A 46 -10.47 -5.56 2.58
N PHE A 47 -11.60 -4.91 2.91
CA PHE A 47 -11.64 -3.49 3.22
C PHE A 47 -10.67 -3.10 4.34
N LEU A 48 -10.64 -3.89 5.42
CA LEU A 48 -9.71 -3.65 6.53
C LEU A 48 -8.25 -3.76 6.07
N PHE A 49 -7.89 -4.80 5.31
CA PHE A 49 -6.51 -4.97 4.83
C PHE A 49 -6.09 -3.90 3.82
N SER A 50 -6.99 -3.48 2.93
CA SER A 50 -6.76 -2.33 2.04
C SER A 50 -6.52 -1.06 2.85
N MET A 51 -7.36 -0.78 3.86
CA MET A 51 -7.16 0.35 4.76
C MET A 51 -5.82 0.28 5.49
N ILE A 52 -5.43 -0.89 6.04
CA ILE A 52 -4.15 -1.06 6.73
C ILE A 52 -2.97 -0.73 5.80
N THR A 53 -2.95 -1.30 4.59
CA THR A 53 -1.87 -1.04 3.63
C THR A 53 -1.85 0.43 3.19
N GLN A 54 -3.02 1.05 3.01
CA GLN A 54 -3.12 2.49 2.73
C GLN A 54 -2.53 3.32 3.88
N LYS A 55 -2.81 2.99 5.15
CA LYS A 55 -2.25 3.73 6.31
C LYS A 55 -0.75 3.49 6.48
N LEU A 56 -0.23 2.32 6.10
CA LEU A 56 1.21 2.07 6.07
C LEU A 56 1.91 2.91 4.98
N LYS A 57 1.29 3.06 3.80
CA LYS A 57 1.85 3.85 2.67
C LYS A 57 1.70 5.36 2.87
N CYS A 58 0.53 5.83 3.28
CA CYS A 58 0.19 7.26 3.31
C CYS A 58 0.29 7.89 4.70
N GLY A 59 0.34 7.07 5.77
CA GLY A 59 0.36 7.51 7.16
C GLY A 59 -1.01 7.54 7.84
N PHE A 60 -0.98 7.89 9.12
CA PHE A 60 -2.14 8.00 10.02
C PHE A 60 -2.42 9.48 10.31
N HIS A 61 -3.69 9.87 10.41
CA HIS A 61 -4.14 11.21 10.82
C HIS A 61 -4.04 11.44 12.33
N LEU A 62 -3.58 10.44 13.09
CA LEU A 62 -3.28 10.60 14.50
C LEU A 62 -2.17 11.62 14.70
N ASN A 63 -2.51 12.65 15.50
CA ASN A 63 -1.61 13.73 15.83
C ASN A 63 -0.58 13.27 16.86
N PHE A 64 0.54 12.74 16.40
CA PHE A 64 1.66 12.35 17.25
C PHE A 64 2.69 13.49 17.44
N GLY A 65 2.52 14.67 16.83
CA GLY A 65 3.55 15.71 16.83
C GLY A 65 3.21 17.01 16.10
N ASN A 66 1.94 17.43 16.10
CA ASN A 66 1.36 18.57 15.37
C ASN A 66 1.43 18.51 13.84
N THR A 67 1.54 17.30 13.26
CA THR A 67 1.39 17.09 11.81
C THR A 67 -0.02 16.59 11.50
N HIS A 68 -0.57 16.99 10.35
CA HIS A 68 -1.86 16.48 9.86
C HIS A 68 -1.82 14.97 9.55
N THR A 69 -0.64 14.44 9.28
CA THR A 69 -0.42 13.02 8.99
C THR A 69 0.94 12.59 9.51
N THR A 70 0.99 11.46 10.20
CA THR A 70 2.21 10.81 10.67
C THR A 70 2.51 9.61 9.77
N ARG A 71 3.60 9.68 9.00
CA ARG A 71 4.01 8.63 8.07
C ARG A 71 4.99 7.67 8.71
N PHE A 72 4.89 6.39 8.36
CA PHE A 72 5.86 5.38 8.78
C PHE A 72 7.14 5.41 7.95
N PHE A 73 7.03 5.85 6.70
CA PHE A 73 8.13 5.85 5.76
C PHE A 73 8.21 7.20 5.05
N ASP A 74 9.43 7.68 4.85
CA ASP A 74 9.76 8.94 4.19
C ASP A 74 10.66 8.64 2.97
N GLY A 75 10.63 9.52 1.97
CA GLY A 75 11.41 9.39 0.73
C GLY A 75 10.54 9.33 -0.52
N GLU A 76 11.20 9.09 -1.65
CA GLU A 76 10.54 8.91 -2.94
C GLU A 76 10.13 7.46 -3.18
N PRO A 77 9.20 7.18 -4.13
CA PRO A 77 8.86 5.84 -4.57
C PRO A 77 10.12 4.99 -4.82
N ASP A 78 10.08 3.72 -4.37
CA ASP A 78 11.21 2.78 -4.42
C ASP A 78 12.44 3.08 -3.54
N HIS A 79 12.39 4.18 -2.79
CA HIS A 79 13.44 4.62 -1.89
C HIS A 79 12.91 4.97 -0.49
N LEU A 80 11.71 4.46 -0.15
CA LEU A 80 11.10 4.73 1.13
C LEU A 80 11.90 4.08 2.27
N VAL A 81 12.23 4.89 3.29
CA VAL A 81 12.95 4.47 4.49
C VAL A 81 12.12 4.77 5.74
N PRO A 82 12.31 4.04 6.87
CA PRO A 82 11.54 4.31 8.09
C PRO A 82 11.74 5.74 8.58
N SER A 83 10.63 6.39 8.96
CA SER A 83 10.66 7.77 9.44
C SER A 83 11.52 7.95 10.69
N SER A 84 12.15 9.12 10.82
CA SER A 84 12.96 9.52 11.98
C SER A 84 12.12 9.93 13.20
N SER A 85 10.79 9.90 13.10
CA SER A 85 9.88 10.29 14.19
C SER A 85 10.12 9.50 15.48
N ALA A 86 10.59 10.20 16.52
CA ALA A 86 10.79 9.65 17.86
C ALA A 86 9.47 9.13 18.46
N HIS A 87 8.35 9.81 18.20
CA HIS A 87 7.04 9.40 18.72
C HIS A 87 6.59 8.04 18.20
N LEU A 88 6.90 7.69 16.95
CA LEU A 88 6.63 6.37 16.39
C LEU A 88 7.46 5.29 17.08
N VAL A 89 8.72 5.59 17.38
CA VAL A 89 9.63 4.67 18.08
C VAL A 89 9.19 4.48 19.53
N ASP A 90 9.00 5.57 20.27
CA ASP A 90 8.66 5.55 21.70
C ASP A 90 7.30 4.89 21.96
N SER A 91 6.39 4.95 20.97
CA SER A 91 5.06 4.34 21.05
C SER A 91 5.00 2.91 20.48
N ASP A 92 6.15 2.30 20.16
CA ASP A 92 6.28 0.98 19.52
C ASP A 92 5.47 0.84 18.21
N LEU A 93 5.26 1.93 17.48
CA LEU A 93 4.40 1.91 16.31
C LEU A 93 5.05 1.20 15.13
N PHE A 94 6.38 1.18 15.00
CA PHE A 94 7.03 0.34 13.99
C PHE A 94 6.82 -1.14 14.27
N PHE A 95 6.74 -1.54 15.54
CA PHE A 95 6.39 -2.91 15.90
C PHE A 95 4.94 -3.25 15.50
N VAL A 96 4.00 -2.32 15.72
CA VAL A 96 2.61 -2.41 15.23
C VAL A 96 2.57 -2.53 13.71
N ALA A 97 3.35 -1.72 12.97
CA ALA A 97 3.45 -1.78 11.52
C ALA A 97 3.97 -3.14 11.02
N GLY A 98 4.92 -3.74 11.74
CA GLY A 98 5.43 -5.07 11.41
C GLY A 98 4.34 -6.14 11.54
N ARG A 99 3.50 -6.05 12.57
CA ARG A 99 2.32 -6.92 12.73
C ARG A 99 1.29 -6.68 11.63
N MET A 100 1.05 -5.43 11.25
CA MET A 100 0.14 -5.06 10.16
C MET A 100 0.57 -5.70 8.83
N ILE A 101 1.83 -5.52 8.43
CA ILE A 101 2.40 -6.12 7.20
C ILE A 101 2.27 -7.64 7.23
N GLY A 102 2.67 -8.25 8.36
CA GLY A 102 2.56 -9.68 8.56
C GLY A 102 1.13 -10.21 8.47
N HIS A 103 0.19 -9.50 9.06
CA HIS A 103 -1.23 -9.88 9.04
C HIS A 103 -1.81 -9.73 7.63
N CYS A 104 -1.52 -8.64 6.91
CA CYS A 104 -1.93 -8.49 5.51
C CYS A 104 -1.44 -9.67 4.66
N PHE A 105 -0.14 -10.02 4.75
CA PHE A 105 0.43 -11.13 3.99
C PHE A 105 -0.26 -12.48 4.27
N LEU A 106 -0.49 -12.80 5.55
CA LEU A 106 -1.09 -14.07 5.94
C LEU A 106 -2.51 -14.28 5.36
N HIS A 107 -3.22 -13.21 5.06
CA HIS A 107 -4.58 -13.24 4.51
C HIS A 107 -4.66 -12.78 3.05
N GLY A 108 -3.52 -12.76 2.33
CA GLY A 108 -3.48 -12.42 0.91
C GLY A 108 -3.75 -10.94 0.59
N GLY A 109 -3.63 -10.06 1.58
CA GLY A 109 -3.84 -8.62 1.43
C GLY A 109 -2.78 -7.91 0.58
N PRO A 110 -3.02 -6.62 0.25
CA PRO A 110 -2.14 -5.86 -0.63
C PRO A 110 -0.73 -5.69 -0.03
N PRO A 111 0.33 -5.73 -0.87
CA PRO A 111 1.70 -5.63 -0.41
C PRO A 111 2.11 -4.20 -0.04
N LEU A 112 3.22 -4.07 0.71
CA LEU A 112 3.83 -2.78 1.01
C LEU A 112 4.92 -2.48 -0.01
N SER A 113 4.54 -1.82 -1.10
CA SER A 113 5.46 -1.46 -2.19
C SER A 113 6.34 -0.25 -1.88
N GLY A 114 7.45 -0.13 -2.61
CA GLY A 114 8.23 1.12 -2.71
C GLY A 114 9.26 1.34 -1.61
N LEU A 115 9.50 0.36 -0.72
CA LEU A 115 10.60 0.42 0.23
C LEU A 115 11.96 0.39 -0.48
N SER A 116 12.91 1.15 0.07
CA SER A 116 14.32 1.09 -0.34
C SER A 116 14.84 -0.36 -0.31
N PRO A 117 15.54 -0.83 -1.37
CA PRO A 117 16.18 -2.14 -1.37
C PRO A 117 17.14 -2.34 -0.19
N ALA A 118 17.84 -1.28 0.24
CA ALA A 118 18.72 -1.31 1.39
C ALA A 118 17.95 -1.66 2.66
N VAL A 119 16.80 -1.02 2.85
CA VAL A 119 15.91 -1.25 3.99
C VAL A 119 15.30 -2.66 3.95
N VAL A 120 14.84 -3.12 2.78
CA VAL A 120 14.32 -4.50 2.60
C VAL A 120 15.39 -5.53 2.92
N HIS A 121 16.63 -5.34 2.45
CA HIS A 121 17.78 -6.21 2.76
C HIS A 121 18.00 -6.32 4.27
N VAL A 122 18.04 -5.20 4.99
CA VAL A 122 18.24 -5.24 6.44
C VAL A 122 17.04 -5.84 7.15
N ILE A 123 15.80 -5.44 6.84
CA ILE A 123 14.60 -6.00 7.50
C ILE A 123 14.54 -7.52 7.36
N SER A 124 14.87 -8.05 6.19
CA SER A 124 14.83 -9.48 5.84
C SER A 124 15.98 -10.32 6.41
N GLY A 125 16.86 -9.72 7.22
CA GLY A 125 17.92 -10.43 7.94
C GLY A 125 19.33 -10.21 7.39
N GLY A 126 19.47 -9.43 6.32
CA GLY A 126 20.76 -8.96 5.83
C GLY A 126 21.51 -8.09 6.85
N SER A 127 22.84 -8.07 6.75
CA SER A 127 23.67 -7.21 7.59
C SER A 127 23.55 -5.75 7.14
N ALA A 128 23.41 -4.85 8.12
CA ALA A 128 23.42 -3.41 7.88
C ALA A 128 24.66 -2.95 7.11
N GLU A 129 25.84 -3.50 7.43
CA GLU A 129 27.12 -3.14 6.80
C GLU A 129 27.18 -3.49 5.30
N THR A 130 26.40 -4.47 4.88
CA THR A 130 26.35 -4.94 3.49
C THR A 130 25.19 -4.33 2.69
N ALA A 131 24.37 -3.50 3.32
CA ALA A 131 23.27 -2.83 2.64
C ALA A 131 23.83 -1.82 1.64
N VAL A 132 23.46 -1.99 0.36
CA VAL A 132 23.79 -1.04 -0.70
C VAL A 132 22.76 0.08 -0.64
N VAL A 133 23.23 1.30 -0.36
CA VAL A 133 22.42 2.51 -0.24
C VAL A 133 22.69 3.45 -1.42
N GLU A 134 21.65 4.13 -1.87
CA GLU A 134 21.69 5.14 -2.92
C GLU A 134 21.34 6.51 -2.35
N ILE A 135 21.78 7.61 -2.99
CA ILE A 135 21.49 8.96 -2.49
C ILE A 135 19.98 9.23 -2.42
N SER A 136 19.21 8.63 -3.34
CA SER A 136 17.74 8.64 -3.34
C SER A 136 17.12 8.04 -2.07
N ASP A 137 17.82 7.14 -1.38
CA ASP A 137 17.36 6.57 -0.10
C ASP A 137 17.45 7.56 1.08
N CYS A 138 18.07 8.75 0.89
CA CYS A 138 18.18 9.78 1.92
C CYS A 138 17.01 10.78 1.80
N PRO A 139 15.96 10.67 2.64
CA PRO A 139 14.77 11.52 2.53
C PRO A 139 14.99 12.92 3.11
N ASP A 140 15.97 13.10 3.99
CA ASP A 140 16.30 14.39 4.60
C ASP A 140 17.05 15.24 3.56
N LEU A 141 16.40 16.31 3.09
CA LEU A 141 16.93 17.17 2.03
C LEU A 141 18.21 17.90 2.44
N ASP A 142 18.35 18.25 3.72
CA ASP A 142 19.54 18.95 4.22
C ASP A 142 20.73 17.99 4.26
N LEU A 143 20.53 16.76 4.74
CA LEU A 143 21.55 15.71 4.69
C LEU A 143 21.87 15.32 3.25
N HIS A 144 20.86 15.14 2.41
CA HIS A 144 21.02 14.79 1.00
C HIS A 144 21.90 15.82 0.29
N GLN A 145 21.60 17.11 0.46
CA GLN A 145 22.34 18.18 -0.20
C GLN A 145 23.78 18.30 0.32
N LYS A 146 24.04 18.00 1.59
CA LYS A 146 25.42 17.97 2.12
C LYS A 146 26.20 16.76 1.63
N ILE A 147 25.56 15.60 1.57
CA ILE A 147 26.21 14.34 1.18
C ILE A 147 26.52 14.32 -0.32
N ILE A 148 25.60 14.79 -1.18
CA ILE A 148 25.80 14.79 -2.64
C ILE A 148 26.96 15.68 -3.09
N LEU A 149 27.34 16.69 -2.28
CA LEU A 149 28.56 17.48 -2.54
C LEU A 149 29.81 16.61 -2.54
N LEU A 150 29.83 15.49 -1.82
CA LEU A 150 30.96 14.57 -1.78
C LEU A 150 31.02 13.65 -3.00
N ASP A 151 29.98 13.62 -3.84
CA ASP A 151 29.97 12.82 -5.05
C ASP A 151 30.87 13.43 -6.14
N GLY A 152 31.67 12.59 -6.77
CA GLY A 152 32.68 13.00 -7.75
C GLY A 152 33.85 13.84 -7.19
N ASP A 153 34.55 14.52 -8.11
CA ASP A 153 35.84 15.18 -7.86
C ASP A 153 35.76 16.72 -7.92
N SER A 154 34.56 17.30 -8.02
CA SER A 154 34.38 18.77 -8.11
C SER A 154 34.95 19.48 -6.89
N GLU A 155 35.69 20.59 -7.10
CA GLU A 155 36.18 21.41 -6.00
C GLU A 155 35.02 22.02 -5.23
N LEU A 156 35.04 21.85 -3.90
CA LEU A 156 34.06 22.44 -3.01
C LEU A 156 34.44 23.88 -2.68
N THR A 157 33.45 24.77 -2.60
CA THR A 157 33.68 26.11 -2.06
C THR A 157 34.04 26.03 -0.57
N PRO A 158 34.64 27.09 0.02
CA PRO A 158 34.91 27.14 1.45
C PRO A 158 33.66 26.87 2.31
N GLU A 159 32.51 27.41 1.91
CA GLU A 159 31.23 27.26 2.61
C GLU A 159 30.67 25.83 2.50
N GLU A 160 30.74 25.21 1.32
CA GLU A 160 30.36 23.81 1.12
C GLU A 160 31.23 22.88 1.98
N LYS A 161 32.54 23.14 2.00
CA LYS A 161 33.51 22.38 2.79
C LYS A 161 33.24 22.52 4.29
N GLU A 162 32.94 23.72 4.77
CA GLU A 162 32.56 23.96 6.18
C GLU A 162 31.28 23.21 6.54
N SER A 163 30.23 23.33 5.72
CA SER A 163 28.94 22.65 5.91
C SER A 163 29.06 21.12 6.00
N VAL A 164 29.89 20.52 5.13
CA VAL A 164 30.20 19.08 5.17
C VAL A 164 30.99 18.73 6.43
N ASN A 165 32.00 19.52 6.80
CA ASN A 165 32.80 19.25 7.98
C ASN A 165 31.99 19.33 9.27
N ASP A 166 31.06 20.29 9.38
CA ASP A 166 30.14 20.39 10.50
C ASP A 166 29.29 19.12 10.65
N LEU A 167 28.81 18.56 9.53
CA LEU A 167 28.11 17.28 9.53
C LEU A 167 29.04 16.13 9.98
N CYS A 168 30.25 16.04 9.42
CA CYS A 168 31.24 15.04 9.85
C CYS A 168 31.50 15.11 11.35
N PHE A 169 31.74 16.30 11.90
CA PHE A 169 32.00 16.47 13.33
C PHE A 169 30.79 16.08 14.19
N SER A 170 29.57 16.38 13.73
CA SER A 170 28.36 15.98 14.46
C SER A 170 28.21 14.46 14.61
N TRP A 171 28.86 13.68 13.75
CA TRP A 171 28.85 12.22 13.73
C TRP A 171 30.24 11.59 14.01
N ASP A 172 31.14 12.35 14.65
CA ASP A 172 32.48 11.90 15.06
C ASP A 172 33.36 11.38 13.90
N LEU A 173 33.23 11.98 12.71
CA LEU A 173 34.00 11.66 11.51
C LEU A 173 35.12 12.70 11.25
N PRO A 174 36.22 12.29 10.59
CA PRO A 174 37.30 13.22 10.25
C PRO A 174 36.85 14.26 9.21
N PRO A 175 37.52 15.43 9.15
CA PRO A 175 37.22 16.44 8.15
C PRO A 175 37.56 15.94 6.73
N ILE A 176 36.89 16.52 5.74
CA ILE A 176 37.08 16.19 4.33
C ILE A 176 38.48 16.56 3.84
N ASN A 177 39.09 15.63 3.14
CA ASN A 177 40.29 15.79 2.33
C ASN A 177 40.17 14.98 1.03
N THR A 178 41.15 15.12 0.14
CA THR A 178 41.14 14.46 -1.17
C THR A 178 41.20 12.93 -1.09
N SER A 179 41.77 12.37 -0.01
CA SER A 179 41.94 10.92 0.15
C SER A 179 40.74 10.21 0.79
N ASN A 180 39.90 10.93 1.55
CA ASN A 180 38.77 10.34 2.28
C ASN A 180 37.39 10.74 1.73
N ARG A 181 37.31 11.60 0.69
CA ARG A 181 36.05 12.12 0.15
C ARG A 181 35.02 11.03 -0.17
N ARG A 182 35.39 10.04 -0.98
CA ARG A 182 34.50 8.92 -1.34
C ARG A 182 34.09 8.09 -0.12
N TRP A 183 35.04 7.84 0.78
CA TRP A 183 34.74 7.10 2.02
C TRP A 183 33.77 7.88 2.91
N LEU A 184 33.90 9.20 2.99
CA LEU A 184 32.95 10.07 3.72
C LEU A 184 31.58 10.05 3.05
N TYR A 185 31.50 10.13 1.72
CA TYR A 185 30.23 9.99 0.99
C TYR A 185 29.51 8.69 1.38
N GLU A 186 30.20 7.55 1.25
CA GLU A 186 29.64 6.23 1.55
C GLU A 186 29.26 6.11 3.03
N ARG A 187 30.10 6.59 3.94
CA ARG A 187 29.87 6.50 5.40
C ARG A 187 28.72 7.38 5.88
N LEU A 188 28.68 8.64 5.42
CA LEU A 188 27.62 9.58 5.78
C LEU A 188 26.28 9.11 5.23
N LEU A 189 26.24 8.69 3.96
CA LEU A 189 25.02 8.18 3.33
C LEU A 189 24.49 6.94 4.06
N HIS A 190 25.37 5.98 4.34
CA HIS A 190 24.98 4.77 5.08
C HIS A 190 24.44 5.09 6.48
N HIS A 191 25.06 6.05 7.17
CA HIS A 191 24.58 6.49 8.48
C HIS A 191 23.22 7.18 8.38
N ALA A 192 23.03 8.10 7.43
CA ALA A 192 21.79 8.83 7.19
C ALA A 192 20.61 7.88 6.91
N VAL A 193 20.85 6.83 6.10
CA VAL A 193 19.80 5.92 5.63
C VAL A 193 19.55 4.76 6.61
N ILE A 194 20.60 4.01 6.97
CA ILE A 194 20.49 2.76 7.74
C ILE A 194 20.84 2.99 9.21
N GLY A 195 21.86 3.79 9.49
CA GLY A 195 22.32 4.07 10.86
C GLY A 195 21.23 4.69 11.72
N HIS A 196 20.63 5.78 11.24
CA HIS A 196 19.58 6.54 11.93
C HIS A 196 18.26 5.78 12.09
N THR A 197 17.95 4.85 11.20
CA THR A 197 16.66 4.13 11.16
C THR A 197 16.72 2.73 11.81
N MET A 198 17.87 2.35 12.37
CA MET A 198 18.10 1.00 12.87
C MET A 198 17.16 0.60 14.02
N ARG A 199 16.74 1.55 14.87
CA ARG A 199 15.78 1.26 15.96
C ARG A 199 14.40 0.91 15.39
N GLN A 200 13.96 1.67 14.40
CA GLN A 200 12.71 1.49 13.66
C GLN A 200 12.71 0.13 12.95
N ILE A 201 13.78 -0.20 12.22
CA ILE A 201 13.95 -1.49 11.54
C ILE A 201 13.86 -2.65 12.54
N LYS A 202 14.50 -2.53 13.72
CA LYS A 202 14.46 -3.55 14.77
C LYS A 202 13.04 -3.75 15.33
N GLN A 203 12.29 -2.66 15.57
CA GLN A 203 10.90 -2.75 16.01
C GLN A 203 10.01 -3.38 14.94
N LEU A 204 10.13 -2.95 13.69
CA LEU A 204 9.40 -3.52 12.55
C LEU A 204 9.65 -5.03 12.43
N ARG A 205 10.92 -5.44 12.51
CA ARG A 205 11.32 -6.84 12.53
C ARG A 205 10.68 -7.63 13.66
N LYS A 206 10.61 -7.06 14.86
CA LYS A 206 9.97 -7.69 16.01
C LYS A 206 8.48 -7.94 15.74
N GLY A 207 7.79 -7.01 15.07
CA GLY A 207 6.39 -7.17 14.68
C GLY A 207 6.20 -8.29 13.64
N LEU A 208 7.02 -8.28 12.59
CA LEU A 208 7.05 -9.32 11.56
C LEU A 208 7.37 -10.71 12.13
N LYS A 209 8.15 -10.78 13.20
CA LYS A 209 8.47 -12.03 13.88
C LYS A 209 7.26 -12.64 14.58
N GLU A 210 6.38 -11.82 15.15
CA GLU A 210 5.20 -12.33 15.86
C GLU A 210 4.13 -12.89 14.91
N THR A 211 4.10 -12.43 13.66
CA THR A 211 3.24 -13.00 12.62
C THR A 211 3.90 -14.17 11.89
N MET A 212 5.08 -14.62 12.34
CA MET A 212 5.92 -15.63 11.67
C MET A 212 6.39 -15.24 10.25
N LEU A 213 6.22 -13.99 9.84
CA LEU A 213 6.66 -13.52 8.53
C LEU A 213 8.18 -13.33 8.48
N TRP A 214 8.80 -12.80 9.54
CA TRP A 214 10.25 -12.59 9.53
C TRP A 214 11.07 -13.89 9.35
N PRO A 215 10.79 -15.00 10.07
CA PRO A 215 11.45 -16.27 9.78
C PRO A 215 11.32 -16.73 8.33
N LEU A 216 10.15 -16.52 7.70
CA LEU A 216 9.93 -16.82 6.28
C LEU A 216 10.84 -15.96 5.39
N LEU A 217 10.91 -14.66 5.63
CA LEU A 217 11.75 -13.72 4.87
C LEU A 217 13.23 -14.12 4.90
N CYS A 218 13.73 -14.56 6.07
CA CYS A 218 15.12 -15.00 6.21
C CYS A 218 15.42 -16.31 5.47
N GLN A 219 14.42 -17.17 5.26
CA GLN A 219 14.58 -18.48 4.64
C GLN A 219 14.26 -18.49 3.15
N ARG A 220 13.45 -17.54 2.68
CA ARG A 220 12.86 -17.50 1.34
C ARG A 220 12.93 -16.09 0.78
N THR A 221 14.09 -15.74 0.22
CA THR A 221 14.31 -14.42 -0.41
C THR A 221 13.44 -14.20 -1.65
N ASP A 222 12.97 -15.28 -2.29
CA ASP A 222 12.03 -15.25 -3.41
C ASP A 222 10.64 -14.73 -3.04
N VAL A 223 10.30 -14.67 -1.74
CA VAL A 223 9.04 -14.10 -1.25
C VAL A 223 9.15 -12.58 -1.07
N LEU A 224 10.37 -12.01 -1.02
CA LEU A 224 10.56 -10.56 -0.83
C LEU A 224 9.81 -9.71 -1.86
N PRO A 225 9.85 -10.01 -3.18
CA PRO A 225 9.11 -9.23 -4.17
C PRO A 225 7.59 -9.34 -4.05
N VAL A 226 7.07 -10.34 -3.32
CA VAL A 226 5.63 -10.49 -3.07
C VAL A 226 5.17 -9.59 -1.93
N ILE A 227 5.99 -9.39 -0.91
CA ILE A 227 5.64 -8.61 0.29
C ILE A 227 6.06 -7.15 0.15
N PHE A 228 7.26 -6.94 -0.40
CA PHE A 228 7.91 -5.65 -0.61
C PHE A 228 8.27 -5.47 -2.10
N PRO A 229 7.30 -5.47 -3.02
CA PRO A 229 7.57 -5.17 -4.41
C PRO A 229 8.13 -3.76 -4.55
N ARG A 230 8.94 -3.56 -5.59
CA ARG A 230 9.18 -2.22 -6.11
C ARG A 230 7.84 -1.64 -6.59
N GLU A 231 7.61 -0.35 -6.41
CA GLU A 231 6.39 0.35 -6.85
C GLU A 231 6.20 0.24 -8.36
N ILE A 232 7.28 0.27 -9.14
CA ILE A 232 7.24 0.01 -10.59
C ILE A 232 6.71 -1.40 -10.94
N ASN A 233 6.81 -2.36 -10.00
CA ASN A 233 6.32 -3.72 -10.16
C ASN A 233 4.94 -3.94 -9.51
N ASP A 234 4.48 -3.01 -8.66
CA ASP A 234 3.13 -3.00 -8.07
C ASP A 234 2.14 -2.32 -9.04
N VAL A 235 2.10 -2.78 -10.28
CA VAL A 235 1.24 -2.25 -11.34
C VAL A 235 0.16 -3.27 -11.67
N LEU A 236 -1.09 -2.87 -11.53
CA LEU A 236 -2.22 -3.68 -11.96
C LEU A 236 -2.44 -3.45 -13.46
N THR A 237 -2.31 -4.51 -14.27
CA THR A 237 -2.47 -4.42 -15.72
C THR A 237 -3.90 -4.70 -16.16
N GLN A 238 -4.26 -4.16 -17.32
CA GLN A 238 -5.56 -4.38 -17.97
C GLN A 238 -5.81 -5.87 -18.20
N GLU A 239 -4.78 -6.60 -18.68
CA GLU A 239 -4.84 -8.03 -18.92
C GLU A 239 -5.12 -8.84 -17.65
N CYS A 240 -4.48 -8.50 -16.52
CA CYS A 240 -4.75 -9.17 -15.24
C CYS A 240 -6.23 -9.04 -14.84
N VAL A 241 -6.81 -7.84 -14.97
CA VAL A 241 -8.22 -7.62 -14.63
C VAL A 241 -9.13 -8.37 -15.62
N LEU A 242 -8.90 -8.23 -16.92
CA LEU A 242 -9.74 -8.86 -17.96
C LEU A 242 -9.76 -10.39 -17.85
N ASN A 243 -8.61 -11.01 -17.58
CA ASN A 243 -8.48 -12.47 -17.45
C ASN A 243 -9.14 -13.00 -16.17
N SER A 244 -9.39 -12.12 -15.19
CA SER A 244 -10.05 -12.45 -13.93
C SER A 244 -11.58 -12.41 -14.04
N ILE A 245 -12.14 -11.82 -15.11
CA ILE A 245 -13.58 -11.59 -15.23
C ILE A 245 -14.29 -12.81 -15.82
N THR A 246 -15.29 -13.28 -15.08
CA THR A 246 -16.34 -14.16 -15.59
C THR A 246 -17.43 -13.30 -16.24
N TRP A 247 -17.38 -13.22 -17.57
CA TRP A 247 -18.32 -12.43 -18.38
C TRP A 247 -19.72 -13.08 -18.42
N PRO A 248 -20.80 -12.28 -18.56
CA PRO A 248 -22.16 -12.80 -18.68
C PRO A 248 -22.27 -13.84 -19.80
N SER A 249 -23.05 -14.91 -19.57
CA SER A 249 -23.31 -15.91 -20.61
C SER A 249 -24.02 -15.25 -21.79
N MET A 250 -23.41 -15.36 -22.97
CA MET A 250 -23.96 -14.77 -24.21
C MET A 250 -24.98 -15.69 -24.90
N VAL A 251 -25.37 -16.78 -24.24
CA VAL A 251 -26.30 -17.81 -24.73
C VAL A 251 -27.53 -17.80 -23.84
N LYS A 252 -28.70 -17.55 -24.45
CA LYS A 252 -30.00 -17.78 -23.80
C LYS A 252 -30.24 -19.29 -23.74
N ASN A 253 -30.38 -19.84 -22.54
CA ASN A 253 -31.07 -21.11 -22.40
C ASN A 253 -32.56 -20.79 -22.52
N ASN A 254 -33.24 -21.38 -23.50
CA ASN A 254 -34.67 -21.14 -23.76
C ASN A 254 -35.59 -21.70 -22.65
N ASP A 255 -35.05 -22.16 -21.53
CA ASP A 255 -35.75 -22.89 -20.46
C ASP A 255 -35.88 -22.08 -19.16
N ASP A 256 -35.27 -20.89 -19.05
CA ASP A 256 -35.43 -20.00 -17.89
C ASP A 256 -36.35 -18.82 -18.25
N ASP A 257 -37.65 -18.98 -18.02
CA ASP A 257 -38.68 -17.94 -18.07
C ASP A 257 -38.54 -16.95 -16.88
N ASN A 258 -37.36 -16.39 -16.65
CA ASN A 258 -37.18 -15.28 -15.71
C ASN A 258 -37.33 -13.94 -16.46
N ASP A 259 -38.53 -13.38 -16.41
CA ASP A 259 -38.90 -12.07 -17.00
C ASP A 259 -38.07 -10.87 -16.45
N ASP A 260 -37.24 -11.08 -15.43
CA ASP A 260 -36.37 -10.05 -14.81
C ASP A 260 -34.97 -9.94 -15.44
N GLU A 261 -34.61 -10.77 -16.43
CA GLU A 261 -33.30 -10.70 -17.07
C GLU A 261 -33.20 -9.61 -18.16
N CYS A 262 -32.13 -8.80 -18.09
CA CYS A 262 -31.82 -7.79 -19.09
C CYS A 262 -31.64 -8.39 -20.49
N SER A 263 -32.00 -7.64 -21.54
CA SER A 263 -31.85 -8.10 -22.92
C SER A 263 -30.39 -8.44 -23.24
N LEU A 264 -30.16 -9.46 -24.09
CA LEU A 264 -28.80 -9.85 -24.52
C LEU A 264 -28.04 -8.70 -25.18
N GLU A 265 -28.75 -7.78 -25.83
CA GLU A 265 -28.16 -6.60 -26.47
C GLU A 265 -27.61 -5.63 -25.42
N ASP A 266 -28.40 -5.33 -24.38
CA ASP A 266 -27.97 -4.48 -23.26
C ASP A 266 -26.79 -5.13 -22.52
N GLN A 267 -26.86 -6.44 -22.26
CA GLN A 267 -25.78 -7.18 -21.60
C GLN A 267 -24.47 -7.06 -22.38
N ARG A 268 -24.50 -7.26 -23.70
CA ARG A 268 -23.34 -7.13 -24.58
C ARG A 268 -22.81 -5.70 -24.64
N ARG A 269 -23.70 -4.72 -24.76
CA ARG A 269 -23.33 -3.30 -24.83
C ARG A 269 -22.61 -2.85 -23.56
N VAL A 270 -23.22 -3.10 -22.40
CA VAL A 270 -22.69 -2.67 -21.10
C VAL A 270 -21.43 -3.45 -20.72
N ALA A 271 -21.37 -4.76 -20.98
CA ALA A 271 -20.14 -5.53 -20.80
C ALA A 271 -19.02 -5.02 -21.73
N GLY A 272 -19.35 -4.66 -22.98
CA GLY A 272 -18.43 -4.03 -23.92
C GLY A 272 -17.89 -2.69 -23.40
N TYR A 273 -18.73 -1.87 -22.77
CA TYR A 273 -18.29 -0.62 -22.14
C TYR A 273 -17.36 -0.86 -20.95
N LEU A 274 -17.62 -1.84 -20.09
CA LEU A 274 -16.69 -2.19 -19.02
C LEU A 274 -15.34 -2.63 -19.58
N ARG A 275 -15.34 -3.49 -20.60
CA ARG A 275 -14.12 -3.93 -21.27
C ARG A 275 -13.35 -2.75 -21.86
N GLN A 276 -14.03 -1.86 -22.58
CA GLN A 276 -13.44 -0.65 -23.15
C GLN A 276 -12.87 0.27 -22.05
N PHE A 277 -13.55 0.40 -20.91
CA PHE A 277 -13.03 1.14 -19.77
C PHE A 277 -11.71 0.54 -19.27
N ILE A 278 -11.69 -0.78 -19.01
CA ILE A 278 -10.51 -1.49 -18.50
C ILE A 278 -9.34 -1.37 -19.47
N GLU A 279 -9.55 -1.59 -20.77
CA GLU A 279 -8.51 -1.51 -21.81
C GLU A 279 -7.84 -0.13 -21.90
N ASN A 280 -8.54 0.93 -21.47
CA ASN A 280 -8.04 2.31 -21.53
C ASN A 280 -7.73 2.91 -20.14
N ALA A 281 -7.88 2.14 -19.06
CA ALA A 281 -7.68 2.61 -17.71
C ALA A 281 -6.19 2.56 -17.31
N SER A 282 -5.79 3.52 -16.50
CA SER A 282 -4.50 3.54 -15.80
C SER A 282 -4.49 2.55 -14.62
N SER A 283 -3.30 2.14 -14.16
CA SER A 283 -3.18 1.25 -12.99
C SER A 283 -3.92 1.77 -11.73
N PRO A 284 -3.87 3.08 -11.38
CA PRO A 284 -4.67 3.61 -10.28
C PRO A 284 -6.20 3.47 -10.50
N GLU A 285 -6.70 3.71 -11.71
CA GLU A 285 -8.12 3.52 -12.03
C GLU A 285 -8.53 2.04 -11.93
N LEU A 286 -7.66 1.12 -12.36
CA LEU A 286 -7.88 -0.32 -12.22
C LEU A 286 -7.88 -0.75 -10.74
N LYS A 287 -6.93 -0.26 -9.94
CA LYS A 287 -6.90 -0.54 -8.49
C LYS A 287 -8.17 -0.02 -7.80
N ALA A 288 -8.64 1.18 -8.17
CA ALA A 288 -9.90 1.72 -7.67
C ALA A 288 -11.12 0.88 -8.10
N LEU A 289 -11.15 0.41 -9.35
CA LEU A 289 -12.20 -0.48 -9.84
C LEU A 289 -12.22 -1.82 -9.08
N VAL A 290 -11.07 -2.47 -8.90
CA VAL A 290 -10.99 -3.74 -8.16
C VAL A 290 -11.34 -3.52 -6.69
N LYS A 291 -10.87 -2.42 -6.07
CA LYS A 291 -11.26 -2.06 -4.70
C LYS A 291 -12.76 -1.88 -4.56
N PHE A 292 -13.41 -1.21 -5.51
CA PHE A 292 -14.85 -1.09 -5.54
C PHE A 292 -15.54 -2.45 -5.68
N TRP A 293 -15.02 -3.32 -6.54
CA TRP A 293 -15.61 -4.62 -6.84
C TRP A 293 -15.50 -5.63 -5.70
N VAL A 294 -14.33 -5.75 -5.06
CA VAL A 294 -14.03 -6.83 -4.09
C VAL A 294 -13.52 -6.34 -2.73
N GLY A 295 -13.38 -5.02 -2.53
CA GLY A 295 -13.00 -4.41 -1.26
C GLY A 295 -11.50 -4.15 -1.08
N TRP A 296 -10.65 -4.49 -2.04
CA TRP A 296 -9.21 -4.25 -2.01
C TRP A 296 -8.59 -4.20 -3.42
N GLU A 297 -7.30 -3.90 -3.53
CA GLU A 297 -6.60 -3.68 -4.79
C GLU A 297 -6.08 -4.97 -5.45
N VAL A 298 -6.27 -6.14 -4.82
CA VAL A 298 -5.76 -7.44 -5.31
C VAL A 298 -6.85 -8.15 -6.12
N PRO A 299 -6.63 -8.43 -7.43
CA PRO A 299 -7.60 -9.17 -8.23
C PRO A 299 -7.78 -10.60 -7.72
N THR A 300 -9.04 -11.05 -7.68
CA THR A 300 -9.37 -12.47 -7.42
C THR A 300 -9.46 -13.24 -8.74
N THR A 301 -9.50 -14.57 -8.69
CA THR A 301 -9.53 -15.40 -9.89
C THR A 301 -10.92 -15.50 -10.55
N SER A 302 -11.98 -14.92 -9.97
CA SER A 302 -13.36 -15.07 -10.47
C SER A 302 -14.23 -13.83 -10.20
N LEU A 303 -13.87 -12.70 -10.81
CA LEU A 303 -14.66 -11.48 -10.79
C LEU A 303 -15.93 -11.65 -11.65
N LYS A 304 -17.12 -11.68 -11.03
CA LYS A 304 -18.39 -11.91 -11.72
C LYS A 304 -19.02 -10.62 -12.19
N LEU A 305 -19.39 -10.55 -13.46
CA LEU A 305 -20.11 -9.41 -14.02
C LEU A 305 -21.59 -9.77 -14.25
N GLU A 306 -22.48 -8.92 -13.74
CA GLU A 306 -23.93 -8.99 -13.97
C GLU A 306 -24.43 -7.66 -14.55
N VAL A 307 -25.34 -7.71 -15.50
CA VAL A 307 -26.05 -6.52 -16.01
C VAL A 307 -27.49 -6.58 -15.54
N THR A 308 -27.96 -5.50 -14.92
CA THR A 308 -29.23 -5.46 -14.19
C THR A 308 -30.01 -4.18 -14.45
N TYR A 309 -31.32 -4.22 -14.21
CA TYR A 309 -32.17 -3.02 -14.17
C TYR A 309 -31.91 -2.24 -12.87
N SER A 310 -30.85 -1.43 -12.86
CA SER A 310 -30.45 -0.64 -11.69
C SER A 310 -30.07 0.80 -12.08
N ASN A 311 -29.98 1.69 -11.10
CA ASN A 311 -29.70 3.11 -11.32
C ASN A 311 -28.21 3.46 -11.27
N LEU A 312 -27.37 2.70 -10.58
CA LEU A 312 -25.94 2.98 -10.48
C LEU A 312 -25.18 1.66 -10.41
N PRO A 313 -23.89 1.64 -10.84
CA PRO A 313 -23.00 0.52 -10.60
C PRO A 313 -22.98 0.16 -9.11
N LYS A 314 -23.07 -1.14 -8.81
CA LYS A 314 -23.04 -1.64 -7.43
C LYS A 314 -22.15 -2.87 -7.35
N ALA A 315 -21.39 -2.98 -6.27
CA ALA A 315 -20.61 -4.17 -5.99
C ALA A 315 -21.23 -4.97 -4.84
N SER A 316 -21.13 -6.29 -4.93
CA SER A 316 -21.33 -7.22 -3.83
C SER A 316 -20.00 -7.89 -3.55
N THR A 317 -19.17 -7.20 -2.77
CA THR A 317 -17.76 -7.54 -2.59
C THR A 317 -17.53 -8.94 -2.04
N CYS A 318 -18.42 -9.42 -1.18
CA CYS A 318 -18.35 -10.78 -0.63
C CYS A 318 -18.69 -11.88 -1.64
N PHE A 319 -19.35 -11.54 -2.75
CA PHE A 319 -19.68 -12.46 -3.83
C PHE A 319 -18.84 -12.23 -5.08
N GLU A 320 -17.89 -11.28 -5.01
CA GLU A 320 -17.05 -10.85 -6.11
C GLU A 320 -17.86 -10.43 -7.35
N THR A 321 -19.06 -9.89 -7.13
CA THR A 321 -20.01 -9.53 -8.20
C THR A 321 -20.09 -8.01 -8.39
N LEU A 322 -19.86 -7.54 -9.62
CA LEU A 322 -20.15 -6.19 -10.06
C LEU A 322 -21.45 -6.21 -10.87
N ARG A 323 -22.40 -5.38 -10.44
CA ARG A 323 -23.67 -5.17 -11.12
C ARG A 323 -23.64 -3.84 -11.84
N LEU A 324 -23.79 -3.89 -13.16
CA LEU A 324 -23.86 -2.70 -14.01
C LEU A 324 -25.29 -2.46 -14.50
N PRO A 325 -25.79 -1.22 -14.46
CA PRO A 325 -27.04 -0.84 -15.08
C PRO A 325 -27.11 -1.14 -16.59
N SER A 326 -28.23 -1.70 -17.05
CA SER A 326 -28.50 -1.92 -18.49
C SER A 326 -28.77 -0.64 -19.29
N ARG A 327 -29.19 0.44 -18.62
CA ARG A 327 -29.69 1.69 -19.24
C ARG A 327 -28.66 2.54 -19.99
N TYR A 328 -27.38 2.15 -19.98
CA TYR A 328 -26.35 2.95 -20.64
C TYR A 328 -26.41 2.77 -22.15
N GLU A 329 -26.72 3.84 -22.85
CA GLU A 329 -26.77 3.90 -24.32
C GLU A 329 -25.45 4.41 -24.92
N ASP A 330 -24.61 5.06 -24.13
CA ASP A 330 -23.32 5.59 -24.55
C ASP A 330 -22.21 5.35 -23.52
N PHE A 331 -20.98 5.18 -24.04
CA PHE A 331 -19.81 4.89 -23.23
C PHE A 331 -19.43 6.04 -22.29
N GLN A 332 -19.69 7.30 -22.64
CA GLN A 332 -19.26 8.44 -21.82
C GLN A 332 -20.11 8.58 -20.56
N ALA A 333 -21.42 8.39 -20.67
CA ALA A 333 -22.32 8.32 -19.53
C ALA A 333 -21.94 7.16 -18.59
N PHE A 334 -21.70 5.98 -19.16
CA PHE A 334 -21.19 4.82 -18.41
C PHE A 334 -19.90 5.15 -17.66
N LYS A 335 -18.87 5.64 -18.38
CA LYS A 335 -17.55 5.93 -17.81
C LYS A 335 -17.65 6.96 -16.68
N LYS A 336 -18.42 8.03 -16.89
CA LYS A 336 -18.59 9.10 -15.90
C LYS A 336 -19.18 8.57 -14.59
N GLU A 337 -20.26 7.78 -14.67
CA GLU A 337 -20.90 7.24 -13.48
C GLU A 337 -20.08 6.15 -12.81
N LEU A 338 -19.39 5.29 -13.58
CA LEU A 338 -18.48 4.30 -13.03
C LEU A 338 -17.36 4.97 -12.25
N LEU A 339 -16.70 5.98 -12.82
CA LEU A 339 -15.65 6.76 -12.14
C LEU A 339 -16.16 7.40 -10.85
N ALA A 340 -17.36 7.97 -10.87
CA ALA A 340 -17.98 8.52 -9.67
C ALA A 340 -18.19 7.43 -8.61
N CYS A 341 -18.68 6.24 -8.97
CA CYS A 341 -18.90 5.16 -8.02
C CYS A 341 -17.59 4.62 -7.43
N ILE A 342 -16.57 4.35 -8.26
CA ILE A 342 -15.30 3.79 -7.76
C ILE A 342 -14.51 4.79 -6.91
N SER A 343 -14.80 6.09 -6.98
CA SER A 343 -14.24 7.11 -6.07
C SER A 343 -14.83 7.11 -4.66
N THR A 344 -15.91 6.36 -4.40
CA THR A 344 -16.58 6.31 -3.08
C THR A 344 -16.09 5.19 -2.17
N VAL A 345 -15.12 4.39 -2.62
CA VAL A 345 -14.65 3.18 -1.92
C VAL A 345 -14.14 3.42 -0.50
N ASP A 346 -13.72 4.64 -0.17
CA ASP A 346 -13.19 4.97 1.15
C ASP A 346 -14.29 5.25 2.21
N THR A 347 -15.57 5.35 1.81
CA THR A 347 -16.70 5.59 2.73
C THR A 347 -17.48 4.32 3.10
N GLY A 348 -17.08 3.14 2.61
CA GLY A 348 -17.75 1.86 2.93
C GLY A 348 -18.61 1.31 1.79
N PHE A 349 -19.39 0.26 2.06
CA PHE A 349 -20.11 -0.50 1.03
C PHE A 349 -21.58 -0.05 0.93
N GLY A 350 -21.81 1.15 0.38
CA GLY A 350 -23.16 1.63 0.07
C GLY A 350 -23.55 2.99 0.63
N LEU A 351 -22.58 3.80 1.09
CA LEU A 351 -22.79 5.23 1.34
C LEU A 351 -22.55 6.02 0.06
N VAL A 352 -23.52 5.99 -0.86
CA VAL A 352 -23.64 6.96 -1.97
C VAL A 352 -24.89 7.80 -1.75
#